data_AF-Q7U9M2-F1
#
_entry.id   AF-Q7U9M2-F1
#
_cell.length_a   1.000
_cell.length_b   1.000
_cell.length_c   1.000
_cell.angle_alpha   90.00
_cell.angle_beta   90.00
_cell.angle_gamma   90.00
#
_symmetry.space_group_name_H-M   'P 1'
#
loop_
_entity.id
_entity.type
_entity.pdbx_description
1 polymer ?
#
loop_
_entity_poly.entity_id
_entity_poly.type
_entity_poly.pdbx_seq_one_letter_code
_entity_poly.pdbx_strand_id
1 'polypeptide(L)'
;MTTTTRPTPTVSVLAEHVSEHLSVFVVAEDTDAKRPANGGLRLLNYPSDEACIADGERLAGLMTHKHDLYGTGFAGGKIVARAKEPAAVKDELINVTAELLQSLDGAMITGCDLNTSLEDMERLTELTPHVLAAVGSPVDASAATAHGTLGAVEAVLEAELKDAKPGRALVHGCGAVGGTVARTLVEHGWTVFTVDLSRERAGFPGGHAPSPGMPLVGTEA
;
A
#
# COMPACT_ATOMS: atom_id res chain seq x y z
N MET A 1 -0.59 -17.39 31.39
CA MET A 1 -1.37 -16.63 30.40
C MET A 1 -1.79 -17.62 29.33
N THR A 2 -3.07 -17.96 29.26
CA THR A 2 -3.61 -18.83 28.22
C THR A 2 -3.56 -18.07 26.90
N THR A 3 -2.65 -18.44 26.01
CA THR A 3 -2.67 -18.02 24.60
C THR A 3 -3.87 -18.67 23.95
N THR A 4 -5.03 -18.02 24.05
CA THR A 4 -6.19 -18.34 23.23
C THR A 4 -5.80 -18.00 21.80
N THR A 5 -5.40 -19.01 21.02
CA THR A 5 -5.21 -18.85 19.57
C THR A 5 -6.55 -18.43 19.00
N ARG A 6 -6.69 -17.15 18.63
CA ARG A 6 -7.85 -16.69 17.86
C ARG A 6 -7.91 -17.55 16.59
N PRO A 7 -9.10 -18.07 16.22
CA PRO A 7 -9.24 -18.73 14.93
C PRO A 7 -8.78 -17.78 13.84
N THR A 8 -8.10 -18.30 12.81
CA THR A 8 -7.72 -17.51 11.64
C THR A 8 -8.98 -16.83 11.11
N PRO A 9 -9.04 -15.50 11.06
CA PRO A 9 -10.24 -14.83 10.61
C PRO A 9 -10.53 -15.22 9.16
N THR A 10 -11.80 -15.45 8.85
CA THR A 10 -12.22 -15.73 7.47
C THR A 10 -12.29 -14.41 6.72
N VAL A 11 -11.54 -14.31 5.62
CA VAL A 11 -11.57 -13.17 4.72
C VAL A 11 -12.57 -13.47 3.60
N SER A 12 -13.39 -12.50 3.23
CA SER A 12 -14.39 -12.63 2.16
C SER A 12 -14.67 -11.30 1.45
N VAL A 13 -15.29 -11.37 0.28
CA VAL A 13 -15.85 -10.21 -0.42
C VAL A 13 -17.10 -9.73 0.34
N LEU A 14 -17.09 -8.48 0.82
CA LEU A 14 -18.21 -7.86 1.53
C LEU A 14 -19.14 -7.09 0.60
N ALA A 15 -18.59 -6.47 -0.44
CA ALA A 15 -19.32 -5.72 -1.44
C ALA A 15 -18.52 -5.71 -2.75
N GLU A 16 -19.22 -5.65 -3.87
CA GLU A 16 -18.60 -5.67 -5.19
C GLU A 16 -19.37 -4.84 -6.21
N HIS A 17 -18.64 -4.42 -7.24
CA HIS A 17 -19.15 -3.85 -8.47
C HIS A 17 -18.41 -4.51 -9.61
N VAL A 18 -19.13 -4.96 -10.65
CA VAL A 18 -18.54 -5.56 -11.84
C VAL A 18 -19.21 -4.96 -13.07
N SER A 19 -18.42 -4.32 -13.92
CA SER A 19 -18.83 -3.79 -15.22
C SER A 19 -17.89 -4.26 -16.33
N GLU A 20 -18.14 -3.84 -17.56
CA GLU A 20 -17.24 -4.13 -18.69
C GLU A 20 -15.87 -3.45 -18.53
N HIS A 21 -15.81 -2.31 -17.83
CA HIS A 21 -14.64 -1.44 -17.79
C HIS A 21 -13.92 -1.45 -16.44
N LEU A 22 -14.66 -1.73 -15.37
CA LEU A 22 -14.18 -1.66 -14.00
C LEU A 22 -14.84 -2.75 -13.14
N SER A 23 -14.02 -3.51 -12.42
CA SER A 23 -14.47 -4.33 -11.30
C SER A 23 -13.85 -3.81 -10.01
N VAL A 24 -14.61 -3.73 -8.91
CA VAL A 24 -14.17 -3.29 -7.58
C VAL A 24 -14.67 -4.28 -6.54
N PHE A 25 -13.77 -4.79 -5.70
CA PHE A 25 -14.09 -5.74 -4.64
C PHE A 25 -13.60 -5.19 -3.30
N VAL A 26 -14.51 -5.10 -2.33
CA VAL A 26 -14.18 -4.83 -0.94
C VAL A 26 -14.01 -6.16 -0.23
N VAL A 27 -12.78 -6.46 0.18
CA VAL A 27 -12.39 -7.74 0.77
C VAL A 27 -11.91 -7.51 2.19
N ALA A 28 -12.50 -8.20 3.17
CA ALA A 28 -12.10 -8.03 4.57
C ALA A 28 -12.38 -9.27 5.41
N GLU A 29 -11.77 -9.30 6.59
CA GLU A 29 -12.20 -10.21 7.65
C GLU A 29 -13.61 -9.89 8.13
N ASP A 30 -14.26 -10.86 8.78
CA ASP A 30 -15.53 -10.62 9.48
C ASP A 30 -15.43 -9.39 10.39
N THR A 31 -16.25 -8.37 10.10
CA THR A 31 -16.08 -6.99 10.55
C THR A 31 -17.44 -6.30 10.69
N ASP A 32 -17.49 -5.27 11.52
CA ASP A 32 -18.64 -4.39 11.68
C ASP A 32 -18.18 -2.96 12.03
N ALA A 33 -19.12 -2.03 12.20
CA ALA A 33 -18.80 -0.65 12.56
C ALA A 33 -18.13 -0.48 13.95
N LYS A 34 -18.19 -1.48 14.85
CA LYS A 34 -17.53 -1.43 16.17
C LYS A 34 -16.06 -1.80 16.07
N ARG A 35 -15.70 -2.65 15.10
CA ARG A 35 -14.32 -3.02 14.78
C ARG A 35 -14.15 -3.02 13.27
N PRO A 36 -14.11 -1.84 12.63
CA PRO A 36 -14.10 -1.76 11.18
C PRO A 36 -12.82 -2.35 10.58
N ALA A 37 -12.92 -2.80 9.34
CA ALA A 37 -11.79 -3.22 8.56
C ALA A 37 -11.07 -2.00 7.98
N ASN A 38 -9.75 -2.05 7.88
CA ASN A 38 -8.99 -0.99 7.25
C ASN A 38 -7.93 -1.53 6.28
N GLY A 39 -7.86 -0.90 5.11
CA GLY A 39 -6.78 -1.07 4.15
C GLY A 39 -7.02 -0.31 2.86
N GLY A 40 -5.92 0.01 2.15
CA GLY A 40 -5.96 0.91 0.99
C GLY A 40 -6.61 0.32 -0.27
N LEU A 41 -7.03 1.22 -1.16
CA LEU A 41 -7.62 0.98 -2.48
C LEU A 41 -6.54 0.77 -3.55
N ARG A 42 -6.44 -0.43 -4.10
CA ARG A 42 -5.50 -0.78 -5.17
C ARG A 42 -6.22 -0.86 -6.51
N LEU A 43 -5.66 -0.27 -7.57
CA LEU A 43 -6.17 -0.42 -8.94
C LEU A 43 -5.08 -0.99 -9.86
N LEU A 44 -5.29 -2.17 -10.44
CA LEU A 44 -4.36 -2.80 -11.39
C LEU A 44 -5.10 -3.39 -12.61
N ASN A 45 -4.35 -3.73 -13.65
CA ASN A 45 -4.85 -4.56 -14.74
C ASN A 45 -4.63 -6.05 -14.42
N TYR A 46 -5.47 -6.60 -13.54
CA TYR A 46 -5.44 -8.03 -13.22
C TYR A 46 -5.91 -8.87 -14.42
N PRO A 47 -5.41 -10.11 -14.58
CA PRO A 47 -5.81 -10.98 -15.68
C PRO A 47 -7.29 -11.41 -15.59
N SER A 48 -7.86 -11.48 -14.38
CA SER A 48 -9.27 -11.79 -14.15
C SER A 48 -9.76 -11.23 -12.82
N ASP A 49 -11.07 -11.27 -12.60
CA ASP A 49 -11.70 -10.85 -11.34
C ASP A 49 -11.30 -11.79 -10.20
N GLU A 50 -11.15 -13.09 -10.45
CA GLU A 50 -10.67 -14.06 -9.45
C GLU A 50 -9.24 -13.75 -9.01
N ALA A 51 -8.36 -13.36 -9.94
CA ALA A 51 -6.99 -12.94 -9.60
C ALA A 51 -6.98 -11.64 -8.79
N CYS A 52 -7.90 -10.72 -9.09
CA CYS A 52 -8.10 -9.49 -8.33
C CYS A 52 -8.54 -9.80 -6.89
N ILE A 53 -9.59 -10.62 -6.73
CA ILE A 53 -10.13 -11.03 -5.42
C ILE A 53 -9.06 -11.77 -4.60
N ALA A 54 -8.33 -12.71 -5.21
CA ALA A 54 -7.27 -13.45 -4.52
C ALA A 54 -6.15 -12.54 -3.99
N ASP A 55 -5.79 -11.47 -4.71
CA ASP A 55 -4.85 -10.48 -4.19
C ASP A 55 -5.47 -9.69 -3.03
N GLY A 56 -6.75 -9.34 -3.14
CA GLY A 56 -7.53 -8.71 -2.06
C GLY A 56 -7.56 -9.53 -0.78
N GLU A 57 -7.83 -10.83 -0.87
CA GLU A 57 -7.89 -11.75 0.27
C GLU A 57 -6.53 -11.84 0.97
N ARG A 58 -5.48 -12.04 0.16
CA ARG A 58 -4.10 -12.10 0.64
C ARG A 58 -3.70 -10.80 1.36
N LEU A 59 -4.02 -9.65 0.79
CA LEU A 59 -3.66 -8.35 1.34
C LEU A 59 -4.48 -7.98 2.58
N ALA A 60 -5.77 -8.33 2.63
CA ALA A 60 -6.60 -8.15 3.81
C ALA A 60 -6.04 -8.94 5.01
N GLY A 61 -5.63 -10.20 4.79
CA GLY A 61 -4.96 -11.00 5.83
C GLY A 61 -3.63 -10.38 6.29
N LEU A 62 -2.84 -9.78 5.40
CA LEU A 62 -1.63 -9.04 5.78
C LEU A 62 -1.96 -7.77 6.58
N MET A 63 -3.07 -7.10 6.27
CA MET A 63 -3.53 -5.95 7.05
C MET A 63 -3.97 -6.36 8.46
N THR A 64 -4.55 -7.55 8.64
CA THR A 64 -4.82 -8.12 9.97
C THR A 64 -3.56 -8.22 10.79
N HIS A 65 -2.53 -8.89 10.25
CA HIS A 65 -1.28 -9.07 10.96
C HIS A 65 -0.66 -7.72 11.33
N LYS A 66 -0.74 -6.73 10.45
CA LYS A 66 -0.28 -5.37 10.72
C LYS A 66 -1.06 -4.72 11.86
N HIS A 67 -2.40 -4.73 11.80
CA HIS A 67 -3.24 -4.11 12.82
C HIS A 67 -3.11 -4.77 14.18
N ASP A 68 -3.02 -6.10 14.21
CA ASP A 68 -2.78 -6.88 15.44
C ASP A 68 -1.39 -6.58 16.03
N LEU A 69 -0.35 -6.49 15.19
CA LEU A 69 1.02 -6.19 15.66
C LEU A 69 1.11 -4.80 16.29
N TYR A 70 0.43 -3.80 15.73
CA TYR A 70 0.47 -2.42 16.20
C TYR A 70 -0.68 -2.05 17.16
N GLY A 71 -1.60 -2.97 17.43
CA GLY A 71 -2.72 -2.76 18.35
C GLY A 71 -3.66 -1.62 17.91
N THR A 72 -3.86 -1.44 16.61
CA THR A 72 -4.63 -0.30 16.06
C THR A 72 -6.13 -0.39 16.34
N GLY A 73 -6.63 -1.59 16.64
CA GLY A 73 -8.05 -1.85 16.86
C GLY A 73 -8.85 -2.17 15.59
N PHE A 74 -8.27 -2.02 14.40
CA PHE A 74 -8.93 -2.37 13.14
C PHE A 74 -8.89 -3.88 12.84
N ALA A 75 -9.85 -4.36 12.06
CA ALA A 75 -9.75 -5.64 11.35
C ALA A 75 -8.98 -5.48 10.02
N GLY A 76 -8.52 -6.59 9.44
CA GLY A 76 -7.86 -6.57 8.14
C GLY A 76 -8.84 -6.36 7.00
N GLY A 77 -8.56 -5.38 6.13
CA GLY A 77 -9.35 -5.11 4.93
C GLY A 77 -8.50 -4.71 3.75
N LYS A 78 -9.08 -4.78 2.55
CA LYS A 78 -8.51 -4.28 1.31
C LYS A 78 -9.61 -3.99 0.30
N ILE A 79 -9.43 -2.92 -0.48
CA ILE A 79 -10.23 -2.73 -1.70
C ILE A 79 -9.31 -2.96 -2.89
N VAL A 80 -9.71 -3.86 -3.78
CA VAL A 80 -8.97 -4.19 -5.00
C VAL A 80 -9.87 -3.95 -6.20
N ALA A 81 -9.34 -3.22 -7.17
CA ALA A 81 -10.02 -2.86 -8.38
C ALA A 81 -9.23 -3.31 -9.60
N ARG A 82 -9.96 -3.70 -10.63
CA ARG A 82 -9.45 -4.21 -11.89
C ARG A 82 -9.97 -3.37 -13.03
N ALA A 83 -9.06 -2.88 -13.87
CA ALA A 83 -9.39 -2.24 -15.14
C ALA A 83 -8.27 -2.47 -16.15
N LYS A 84 -8.62 -2.60 -17.44
CA LYS A 84 -7.64 -2.77 -18.51
C LYS A 84 -6.70 -1.55 -18.62
N GLU A 85 -7.25 -0.36 -18.45
CA GLU A 85 -6.52 0.91 -18.48
C GLU A 85 -6.78 1.69 -17.17
N PRO A 86 -6.01 1.42 -16.10
CA PRO A 86 -6.22 2.01 -14.78
C PRO A 86 -6.38 3.54 -14.75
N ALA A 87 -5.62 4.25 -15.58
CA ALA A 87 -5.67 5.71 -15.61
C ALA A 87 -7.01 6.25 -16.18
N ALA A 88 -7.69 5.48 -17.04
CA ALA A 88 -8.90 5.93 -17.73
C ALA A 88 -10.17 5.81 -16.87
N VAL A 89 -10.14 5.03 -15.79
CA VAL A 89 -11.32 4.69 -14.97
C VAL A 89 -11.35 5.41 -13.63
N LYS A 90 -10.51 6.42 -13.42
CA LYS A 90 -10.33 7.06 -12.11
C LYS A 90 -11.60 7.66 -11.53
N ASP A 91 -12.36 8.35 -12.37
CA ASP A 91 -13.60 9.00 -11.93
C ASP A 91 -14.68 7.97 -11.58
N GLU A 92 -14.81 6.93 -12.40
CA GLU A 92 -15.71 5.80 -12.14
C GLU A 92 -15.32 5.05 -10.86
N LEU A 93 -14.01 4.78 -10.68
CA LEU A 93 -13.47 4.12 -9.48
C LEU A 93 -13.86 4.86 -8.21
N ILE A 94 -13.68 6.18 -8.17
CA ILE A 94 -13.96 6.98 -6.98
C ILE A 94 -15.45 6.94 -6.64
N ASN A 95 -16.33 7.12 -7.63
CA ASN A 95 -17.77 7.09 -7.42
C ASN A 95 -18.25 5.72 -6.95
N VAL A 96 -17.86 4.64 -7.64
CA VAL A 96 -18.21 3.26 -7.28
C VAL A 96 -17.67 2.91 -5.89
N THR A 97 -16.43 3.29 -5.57
CA THR A 97 -15.85 3.02 -4.25
C THR A 97 -16.61 3.77 -3.15
N ALA A 98 -17.04 5.00 -3.40
CA ALA A 98 -17.84 5.77 -2.44
C ALA A 98 -19.18 5.07 -2.14
N GLU A 99 -19.89 4.61 -3.18
CA GLU A 99 -21.15 3.89 -3.05
C GLU A 99 -20.98 2.59 -2.25
N LEU A 100 -19.97 1.78 -2.59
CA LEU A 100 -19.67 0.54 -1.87
C LEU A 100 -19.34 0.81 -0.39
N LEU A 101 -18.50 1.82 -0.10
CA LEU A 101 -18.19 2.19 1.28
C LEU A 101 -19.40 2.69 2.07
N GLN A 102 -20.26 3.51 1.46
CA GLN A 102 -21.50 3.97 2.09
C GLN A 102 -22.44 2.80 2.41
N SER A 103 -22.56 1.83 1.51
CA SER A 103 -23.40 0.65 1.72
C SER A 103 -22.94 -0.24 2.89
N LEU A 104 -21.67 -0.15 3.26
CA LEU A 104 -21.07 -0.89 4.36
C LEU A 104 -21.17 -0.16 5.72
N ASP A 105 -21.77 1.04 5.75
CA ASP A 105 -22.09 1.81 6.96
C ASP A 105 -20.95 1.83 8.01
N GLY A 106 -19.74 2.14 7.53
CA GLY A 106 -18.55 2.24 8.37
C GLY A 106 -17.84 0.92 8.71
N ALA A 107 -18.28 -0.23 8.21
CA ALA A 107 -17.58 -1.51 8.42
C ALA A 107 -16.24 -1.63 7.69
N MET A 108 -15.97 -0.76 6.70
CA MET A 108 -14.71 -0.67 5.96
C MET A 108 -14.25 0.79 5.87
N ILE A 109 -12.96 1.05 6.10
CA ILE A 109 -12.31 2.35 5.96
C ILE A 109 -11.10 2.22 5.03
N THR A 110 -11.05 3.00 3.97
CA THR A 110 -10.01 2.88 2.94
C THR A 110 -8.88 3.91 3.07
N GLY A 111 -7.90 3.84 2.17
CA GLY A 111 -6.82 4.82 1.99
C GLY A 111 -6.08 4.58 0.68
N CYS A 112 -4.93 5.21 0.47
CA CYS A 112 -4.14 5.03 -0.75
C CYS A 112 -3.51 3.63 -0.84
N ASP A 113 -3.32 3.13 -2.06
CA ASP A 113 -2.44 2.00 -2.39
C ASP A 113 -1.92 2.16 -3.84
N LEU A 114 -1.51 1.08 -4.49
CA LEU A 114 -0.96 1.14 -5.84
C LEU A 114 -1.98 1.70 -6.84
N ASN A 115 -1.50 2.68 -7.61
CA ASN A 115 -2.28 3.47 -8.55
C ASN A 115 -3.49 4.17 -7.94
N THR A 116 -3.47 4.51 -6.65
CA THR A 116 -4.38 5.52 -6.07
C THR A 116 -3.58 6.51 -5.23
N SER A 117 -3.76 7.79 -5.52
CA SER A 117 -2.99 8.88 -4.93
C SER A 117 -3.72 9.51 -3.75
N LEU A 118 -3.05 10.44 -3.07
CA LEU A 118 -3.69 11.29 -2.07
C LEU A 118 -4.79 12.16 -2.70
N GLU A 119 -4.59 12.65 -3.93
CA GLU A 119 -5.58 13.41 -4.68
C GLU A 119 -6.85 12.57 -4.94
N ASP A 120 -6.71 11.28 -5.26
CA ASP A 120 -7.88 10.40 -5.38
C ASP A 120 -8.62 10.25 -4.04
N MET A 121 -7.89 10.20 -2.92
CA MET A 121 -8.49 10.11 -1.58
C MET A 121 -9.13 11.42 -1.13
N GLU A 122 -8.61 12.57 -1.54
CA GLU A 122 -9.23 13.89 -1.36
C GLU A 122 -10.60 13.90 -2.02
N ARG A 123 -10.66 13.52 -3.30
CA ARG A 123 -11.91 13.39 -4.06
C ARG A 123 -12.88 12.40 -3.42
N LEU A 124 -12.39 11.26 -2.94
CA LEU A 124 -13.23 10.25 -2.28
C LEU A 124 -13.79 10.75 -0.94
N THR A 125 -13.02 11.53 -0.18
CA THR A 125 -13.44 12.09 1.13
C THR A 125 -14.58 13.09 0.97
N GLU A 126 -14.73 13.73 -0.19
CA GLU A 126 -15.89 14.59 -0.50
C GLU A 126 -17.20 13.78 -0.62
N LEU A 127 -17.11 12.49 -0.92
CA LEU A 127 -18.26 11.61 -1.16
C LEU A 127 -18.58 10.68 0.02
N THR A 128 -17.61 10.37 0.88
CA THR A 128 -17.81 9.46 2.01
C THR A 128 -16.83 9.74 3.15
N PRO A 129 -17.25 9.63 4.43
CA PRO A 129 -16.35 9.80 5.58
C PRO A 129 -15.45 8.59 5.82
N HIS A 130 -15.60 7.49 5.08
CA HIS A 130 -14.91 6.22 5.33
C HIS A 130 -13.51 6.15 4.70
N VAL A 131 -12.71 7.20 4.89
CA VAL A 131 -11.35 7.36 4.34
C VAL A 131 -10.36 7.72 5.45
N LEU A 132 -9.26 6.99 5.51
CA LEU A 132 -8.12 7.20 6.40
C LEU A 132 -6.83 7.27 5.57
N ALA A 133 -6.60 8.43 4.94
CA ALA A 133 -5.47 8.65 4.04
C ALA A 133 -4.59 9.86 4.44
N ALA A 134 -4.70 10.32 5.70
CA ALA A 134 -3.99 11.50 6.19
C ALA A 134 -4.25 12.78 5.35
N VAL A 135 -5.44 12.89 4.75
CA VAL A 135 -5.86 14.10 4.02
C VAL A 135 -5.81 15.31 4.95
N GLY A 136 -5.12 16.37 4.53
CA GLY A 136 -4.91 17.58 5.34
C GLY A 136 -3.91 17.43 6.51
N SER A 137 -3.26 16.28 6.66
CA SER A 137 -2.21 16.08 7.66
C SER A 137 -0.92 16.82 7.28
N PRO A 138 -0.21 17.45 8.24
CA PRO A 138 1.14 17.97 8.00
C PRO A 138 2.20 16.87 7.86
N VAL A 139 1.83 15.60 8.15
CA VAL A 139 2.71 14.44 8.08
C VAL A 139 2.36 13.61 6.85
N ASP A 140 3.33 13.46 5.95
CA ASP A 140 3.24 12.54 4.81
C ASP A 140 3.32 11.08 5.29
N ALA A 141 2.28 10.30 5.00
CA ALA A 141 2.20 8.88 5.34
C ALA A 141 3.31 8.04 4.69
N SER A 142 3.79 8.43 3.50
CA SER A 142 4.90 7.75 2.82
C SER A 142 6.22 7.99 3.57
N ALA A 143 6.45 9.20 4.07
CA ALA A 143 7.61 9.52 4.88
C ALA A 143 7.59 8.76 6.23
N ALA A 144 6.43 8.68 6.88
CA ALA A 144 6.25 7.87 8.09
C ALA A 144 6.53 6.38 7.83
N THR A 145 6.07 5.85 6.70
CA THR A 145 6.35 4.47 6.28
C THR A 145 7.84 4.24 6.00
N ALA A 146 8.50 5.20 5.36
CA ALA A 146 9.95 5.15 5.12
C ALA A 146 10.72 5.13 6.44
N HIS A 147 10.33 5.95 7.41
CA HIS A 147 10.93 5.97 8.74
C HIS A 147 10.78 4.62 9.45
N GLY A 148 9.58 4.03 9.44
CA GLY A 148 9.37 2.68 9.99
C GLY A 148 10.20 1.60 9.28
N THR A 149 10.38 1.73 7.96
CA THR A 149 11.24 0.82 7.18
C THR A 149 12.71 0.93 7.60
N LEU A 150 13.21 2.15 7.80
CA LEU A 150 14.57 2.39 8.28
C LEU A 150 14.75 1.87 9.71
N GLY A 151 13.76 2.06 10.60
CA GLY A 151 13.78 1.49 11.94
C GLY A 151 13.84 -0.05 11.95
N ALA A 152 13.19 -0.71 10.98
CA ALA A 152 13.33 -2.16 10.81
C ALA A 152 14.74 -2.56 10.36
N VAL A 153 15.39 -1.75 9.51
CA VAL A 153 16.80 -1.94 9.14
C VAL A 153 17.70 -1.77 10.36
N GLU A 154 17.51 -0.72 11.16
CA GLU A 154 18.26 -0.48 12.40
C GLU A 154 18.12 -1.64 13.39
N ALA A 155 16.91 -2.20 13.54
CA ALA A 155 16.67 -3.36 14.38
C ALA A 155 17.46 -4.59 13.92
N VAL A 156 17.58 -4.82 12.61
CA VAL A 156 18.39 -5.93 12.04
C VAL A 156 19.89 -5.68 12.21
N LEU A 157 20.31 -4.42 12.16
CA LEU A 157 21.71 -4.02 12.39
C LEU A 157 22.09 -3.99 13.88
N GLU A 158 21.10 -4.06 14.77
CA GLU A 158 21.25 -3.85 16.21
C GLU A 158 21.90 -2.49 16.56
N ALA A 159 21.69 -1.48 15.71
CA ALA A 159 22.26 -0.14 15.84
C ALA A 159 21.43 0.89 15.07
N GLU A 160 21.36 2.12 15.58
CA GLU A 160 20.83 3.27 14.83
C GLU A 160 21.72 3.52 13.59
N LEU A 161 21.14 4.01 12.49
CA LEU A 161 21.88 4.23 11.24
C LEU A 161 23.07 5.17 11.41
N LYS A 162 23.00 6.12 12.36
CA LYS A 162 24.08 7.06 12.68
C LYS A 162 25.30 6.39 13.34
N ASP A 163 25.08 5.27 14.04
CA ASP A 163 26.10 4.53 14.79
C ASP A 163 26.51 3.24 14.06
N ALA A 164 25.69 2.77 13.12
CA ALA A 164 25.95 1.60 12.31
C ALA A 164 27.14 1.83 11.36
N LYS A 165 27.96 0.80 11.17
CA LYS A 165 29.00 0.80 10.13
C LYS A 165 28.33 0.74 8.75
N PRO A 166 28.50 1.75 7.87
CA PRO A 166 27.83 1.75 6.58
C PRO A 166 28.31 0.60 5.69
N GLY A 167 27.35 -0.05 5.04
CA GLY A 167 27.58 -1.16 4.12
C GLY A 167 27.08 -0.83 2.70
N ARG A 168 26.59 -1.88 2.03
CA ARG A 168 25.94 -1.77 0.72
C ARG A 168 24.45 -2.09 0.88
N ALA A 169 23.60 -1.30 0.26
CA ALA A 169 22.16 -1.53 0.24
C ALA A 169 21.64 -1.56 -1.19
N LEU A 170 20.63 -2.39 -1.46
CA LEU A 170 19.87 -2.36 -2.71
C LEU A 170 18.44 -1.94 -2.40
N VAL A 171 17.99 -0.83 -2.99
CA VAL A 171 16.59 -0.39 -2.91
C VAL A 171 15.91 -0.72 -4.22
N HIS A 172 14.96 -1.66 -4.16
CA HIS A 172 14.15 -2.07 -5.31
C HIS A 172 12.79 -1.37 -5.23
N GLY A 173 12.55 -0.45 -6.17
CA GLY A 173 11.42 0.47 -6.17
C GLY A 173 11.78 1.79 -5.50
N CYS A 174 11.86 2.86 -6.29
CA CYS A 174 12.27 4.21 -5.86
C CYS A 174 11.11 5.21 -5.93
N GLY A 175 9.91 4.75 -5.56
CA GLY A 175 8.73 5.60 -5.37
C GLY A 175 8.78 6.41 -4.07
N ALA A 176 7.62 6.86 -3.58
CA ALA A 176 7.52 7.76 -2.42
C ALA A 176 8.25 7.23 -1.16
N VAL A 177 8.06 5.95 -0.83
CA VAL A 177 8.71 5.30 0.32
C VAL A 177 10.17 4.94 0.00
N GLY A 178 10.39 4.14 -1.03
CA GLY A 178 11.73 3.60 -1.35
C GLY A 178 12.75 4.70 -1.70
N GLY A 179 12.33 5.76 -2.39
CA GLY A 179 13.19 6.91 -2.66
C GLY A 179 13.63 7.62 -1.38
N THR A 180 12.73 7.74 -0.39
CA THR A 180 13.07 8.32 0.92
C THR A 180 14.05 7.42 1.68
N VAL A 181 13.80 6.11 1.72
CA VAL A 181 14.73 5.13 2.30
C VAL A 181 16.12 5.22 1.66
N ALA A 182 16.18 5.26 0.33
CA ALA A 182 17.42 5.29 -0.42
C ALA A 182 18.23 6.57 -0.13
N ARG A 183 17.58 7.73 -0.11
CA ARG A 183 18.22 9.01 0.24
C ARG A 183 18.76 9.00 1.67
N THR A 184 17.96 8.54 2.65
CA THR A 184 18.40 8.51 4.05
C THR A 184 19.58 7.57 4.26
N LEU A 185 19.62 6.42 3.58
CA LEU A 185 20.78 5.53 3.64
C LEU A 185 22.04 6.19 3.06
N VAL A 186 21.93 6.90 1.93
CA VAL A 186 23.05 7.67 1.36
C VAL A 186 23.53 8.77 2.32
N GLU A 187 22.62 9.50 2.96
CA GLU A 187 22.95 10.52 3.96
C GLU A 187 23.74 9.94 5.15
N HIS A 188 23.51 8.67 5.48
CA HIS A 188 24.25 7.94 6.52
C HIS A 188 25.49 7.19 5.97
N GLY A 189 25.95 7.54 4.76
CA GLY A 189 27.21 7.04 4.21
C GLY A 189 27.14 5.63 3.60
N TRP A 190 25.96 5.07 3.39
CA TRP A 190 25.81 3.77 2.75
C TRP A 190 26.08 3.85 1.24
N THR A 191 26.67 2.79 0.68
CA THR A 191 26.72 2.60 -0.77
C THR A 191 25.39 2.03 -1.24
N VAL A 192 24.52 2.88 -1.80
CA VAL A 192 23.16 2.48 -2.19
C VAL A 192 23.07 2.21 -3.69
N PHE A 193 22.56 1.04 -4.05
CA PHE A 193 22.19 0.65 -5.40
C PHE A 193 20.67 0.74 -5.53
N THR A 194 20.19 1.14 -6.70
CA THR A 194 18.75 1.34 -6.92
C THR A 194 18.27 0.67 -8.19
N VAL A 195 17.02 0.21 -8.16
CA VAL A 195 16.35 -0.39 -9.31
C VAL A 195 14.90 0.09 -9.33
N ASP A 196 14.45 0.60 -10.48
CA ASP A 196 13.07 0.99 -10.71
C ASP A 196 12.75 0.83 -12.21
N LEU A 197 11.46 0.66 -12.55
CA LEU A 197 10.99 0.66 -13.94
C LEU A 197 11.20 2.02 -14.61
N SER A 198 11.17 3.10 -13.85
CA SER A 198 11.54 4.44 -14.31
C SER A 198 13.01 4.71 -14.00
N ARG A 199 13.83 4.91 -15.05
CA ARG A 199 15.24 5.30 -14.89
C ARG A 199 15.41 6.60 -14.12
N GLU A 200 14.48 7.54 -14.32
CA GLU A 200 14.47 8.80 -13.60
C GLU A 200 14.31 8.56 -12.10
N ARG A 201 13.34 7.72 -11.69
CA ARG A 201 13.15 7.37 -10.27
C ARG A 201 14.33 6.59 -9.69
N ALA A 202 14.96 5.73 -10.48
CA ALA A 202 16.15 5.00 -10.04
C ALA A 202 17.36 5.94 -9.82
N GLY A 203 17.42 7.09 -10.49
CA GLY A 203 18.52 8.03 -10.39
C GLY A 203 18.33 9.09 -9.31
N PHE A 204 19.27 9.20 -8.38
CA PHE A 204 19.35 10.34 -7.46
C PHE A 204 20.79 10.59 -6.98
N PRO A 205 21.10 11.80 -6.46
CA PRO A 205 22.44 12.13 -6.01
C PRO A 205 22.96 11.17 -4.94
N GLY A 206 24.15 10.59 -5.19
CA GLY A 206 24.80 9.65 -4.27
C GLY A 206 24.34 8.19 -4.36
N GLY A 207 23.32 7.89 -5.17
CA GLY A 207 22.91 6.51 -5.48
C GLY A 207 23.59 5.94 -6.73
N HIS A 208 23.78 4.63 -6.77
CA HIS A 208 24.28 3.89 -7.92
C HIS A 208 23.12 3.25 -8.69
N ALA A 209 22.59 3.98 -9.67
CA ALA A 209 21.57 3.48 -10.59
C ALA A 209 22.20 2.58 -11.69
N PRO A 210 21.41 1.72 -12.37
CA PRO A 210 21.91 0.89 -13.46
C PRO A 210 22.41 1.77 -14.62
N SER A 211 23.52 1.38 -15.25
CA SER A 211 24.12 2.16 -16.34
C SER A 211 23.15 2.37 -17.51
N PRO A 212 23.26 3.50 -18.25
CA PRO A 212 22.52 3.69 -19.49
C PRO A 212 22.79 2.52 -20.45
N GLY A 213 21.74 1.78 -20.83
CA GLY A 213 21.83 0.61 -21.70
C GLY A 213 21.71 -0.76 -21.01
N MET A 214 21.77 -0.83 -19.67
CA MET A 214 21.44 -2.07 -18.95
C MET A 214 19.92 -2.32 -19.04
N PRO A 215 19.44 -3.51 -19.44
CA PRO A 215 18.01 -3.81 -19.46
C PRO A 215 17.44 -3.67 -18.06
N LEU A 216 16.31 -2.95 -17.94
CA LEU A 216 15.57 -2.89 -16.69
C LEU A 216 14.82 -4.22 -16.54
N VAL A 217 14.98 -4.90 -15.40
CA VAL A 217 14.27 -6.14 -15.12
C VAL A 217 12.77 -5.83 -15.04
N GLY A 218 11.97 -6.36 -15.98
CA GLY A 218 10.50 -6.27 -15.93
C GLY A 218 9.76 -5.61 -17.10
N THR A 219 10.38 -5.37 -18.26
CA THR A 219 9.66 -4.86 -19.45
C THR A 219 8.95 -5.93 -20.29
N GLU A 220 8.80 -7.14 -19.78
CA GLU A 220 7.95 -8.17 -20.38
C GLU A 220 6.93 -8.66 -19.35
N ALA A 221 5.73 -8.07 -19.41
CA ALA A 221 4.43 -8.66 -19.04
C ALA A 221 3.32 -7.78 -19.64
#